data_AF-M2Y4H4-F1
#
_entry.id   AF-M2Y4H4-F1
#
_cell.length_a   1.000
_cell.length_b   1.000
_cell.length_c   1.000
_cell.angle_alpha   90.00
_cell.angle_beta   90.00
_cell.angle_gamma   90.00
#
_symmetry.space_group_name_H-M   'P 1'
#
loop_
_entity.id
_entity.type
_entity.pdbx_description
1 polymer ?
#
loop_
_entity_poly.entity_id
_entity_poly.type
_entity_poly.pdbx_seq_one_letter_code
_entity_poly.pdbx_strand_id
1 'polypeptide(L)' 'MSLSPTIRPCSPSPASDGRSLLGLAVDFLDSRIVAPLAVHFERARLREELYGLDHRELKDIGVYDIDSFVAGWNPRA' A
#
# COMPACT_ATOMS: atom_id res chain seq x y z
N MET A 1 -47.76 -47.74 6.61
CA MET A 1 -46.49 -47.34 7.26
C MET A 1 -45.42 -47.32 6.17
N SER A 2 -44.98 -46.12 5.77
CA SER A 2 -43.91 -45.93 4.79
C SER A 2 -43.10 -44.72 5.25
N LEU A 3 -41.86 -44.96 5.66
CA LEU A 3 -40.92 -43.95 6.13
C LEU A 3 -40.12 -43.47 4.91
N SER A 4 -40.43 -42.28 4.41
CA SER A 4 -39.58 -41.62 3.42
C SER A 4 -38.34 -41.06 4.12
N PRO A 5 -37.11 -41.38 3.68
CA PRO A 5 -35.89 -40.85 4.27
C PRO A 5 -35.70 -39.39 3.82
N THR A 6 -35.63 -38.49 4.79
CA THR A 6 -35.18 -37.11 4.58
C THR A 6 -33.72 -37.12 4.10
N ILE A 7 -33.50 -36.92 2.81
CA ILE A 7 -32.17 -36.61 2.28
C ILE A 7 -31.84 -35.19 2.71
N ARG A 8 -31.04 -35.05 3.78
CA ARG A 8 -30.30 -33.81 4.07
C ARG A 8 -29.16 -33.74 3.05
N PRO A 9 -29.15 -32.82 2.07
CA PRO A 9 -27.91 -32.50 1.40
C PRO A 9 -26.94 -31.98 2.46
N CYS A 10 -25.79 -32.63 2.54
CA CYS A 10 -24.75 -32.38 3.50
C CYS A 10 -24.38 -30.89 3.55
N SER A 11 -24.02 -30.45 4.75
CA SER A 11 -23.39 -29.16 5.07
C SER A 11 -22.55 -28.63 3.91
N PRO A 12 -22.63 -27.34 3.56
CA PRO A 12 -21.58 -26.75 2.74
C PRO A 12 -20.25 -27.02 3.45
N SER A 13 -19.35 -27.69 2.75
CA SER A 13 -17.95 -27.84 3.15
C SER A 13 -17.45 -26.46 3.58
N PRO A 14 -16.68 -26.31 4.68
CA PRO A 14 -15.99 -25.07 4.90
C PRO A 14 -15.15 -24.85 3.65
N ALA A 15 -15.47 -23.81 2.88
CA ALA A 15 -14.55 -23.29 1.90
C ALA A 15 -13.31 -22.96 2.72
N SER A 16 -12.30 -23.82 2.61
CA SER A 16 -10.97 -23.51 3.09
C SER A 16 -10.64 -22.22 2.37
N ASP A 17 -10.69 -21.11 3.10
CA ASP A 17 -10.16 -19.81 2.70
C ASP A 17 -8.67 -20.03 2.48
N GLY A 18 -8.37 -20.60 1.31
CA GLY A 18 -7.04 -20.86 0.81
C GLY A 18 -6.43 -19.53 0.45
N ARG A 19 -6.06 -18.75 1.46
CA ARG A 19 -4.96 -17.80 1.36
C ARG A 19 -3.75 -18.64 1.00
N SER A 20 -3.59 -18.87 -0.30
CA SER A 20 -2.46 -19.60 -0.86
C SER A 20 -1.19 -18.95 -0.34
N LEU A 21 -0.21 -19.74 0.09
CA LEU A 21 1.06 -19.22 0.62
C LEU A 21 1.72 -18.22 -0.34
N LEU A 22 1.46 -18.36 -1.63
CA LEU A 22 1.83 -17.41 -2.68
C LEU A 22 1.15 -16.05 -2.53
N GLY A 23 -0.14 -16.00 -2.18
CA GLY A 23 -0.84 -14.75 -1.90
C GLY A 23 -0.26 -14.02 -0.68
N LEU A 24 0.06 -14.76 0.39
CA LEU A 24 0.69 -14.18 1.58
C LEU A 24 2.10 -13.64 1.29
N ALA A 25 2.88 -14.34 0.46
CA ALA A 25 4.20 -13.89 0.03
C ALA A 25 4.12 -12.63 -0.85
N VAL A 26 3.15 -12.54 -1.76
CA VAL A 26 2.91 -11.35 -2.60
C VAL A 26 2.51 -10.15 -1.73
N ASP A 27 1.56 -10.33 -0.81
CA ASP A 27 1.14 -9.27 0.12
C ASP A 27 2.31 -8.77 0.98
N PHE A 28 3.20 -9.68 1.40
CA PHE A 28 4.40 -9.33 2.15
C PHE A 28 5.43 -8.57 1.29
N LEU A 29 5.66 -9.01 0.05
CA LEU A 29 6.58 -8.36 -0.87
C LEU A 29 6.09 -6.94 -1.22
N ASP A 30 4.79 -6.80 -1.49
CA ASP A 30 4.16 -5.52 -1.79
C ASP A 30 4.27 -4.55 -0.61
N SER A 31 3.88 -5.00 0.58
CA SER A 31 3.92 -4.16 1.79
C SER A 31 5.34 -3.82 2.25
N ARG A 32 6.30 -4.74 2.09
CA ARG A 32 7.66 -4.58 2.65
C ARG A 32 8.66 -3.97 1.68
N ILE A 33 8.46 -4.11 0.38
CA ILE A 33 9.43 -3.71 -0.64
C ILE A 33 8.83 -2.65 -1.56
N VAL A 34 7.65 -2.92 -2.14
CA VAL A 34 7.04 -2.00 -3.11
C VAL A 34 6.59 -0.71 -2.43
N ALA A 35 5.93 -0.80 -1.27
CA ALA A 35 5.44 0.38 -0.57
C ALA A 35 6.57 1.34 -0.13
N PRO A 36 7.70 0.89 0.45
CA PRO A 36 8.83 1.77 0.73
C PRO A 36 9.47 2.36 -0.53
N LEU A 37 9.65 1.55 -1.58
CA LEU A 37 10.23 2.03 -2.84
C LEU A 37 9.35 3.09 -3.52
N ALA A 38 8.03 2.91 -3.52
CA ALA A 38 7.09 3.90 -4.03
C ALA A 38 7.24 5.24 -3.31
N VAL A 39 7.35 5.23 -1.98
CA VAL A 39 7.60 6.44 -1.19
C VAL A 39 8.97 7.07 -1.54
N HIS A 40 10.00 6.27 -1.79
CA HIS A 40 11.30 6.79 -2.24
C HIS A 40 11.22 7.47 -3.61
N PHE A 41 10.51 6.86 -4.58
CA PHE A 41 10.31 7.45 -5.90
C PHE A 41 9.49 8.75 -5.83
N GLU A 42 8.43 8.77 -5.03
CA GLU A 42 7.63 9.98 -4.82
C GLU A 42 8.43 11.11 -4.18
N ARG A 43 9.27 10.79 -3.18
CA ARG A 43 10.19 11.76 -2.57
C ARG A 43 11.23 12.27 -3.56
N ALA A 44 11.78 11.40 -4.41
CA ALA A 44 12.75 11.80 -5.43
C ALA A 44 12.12 12.74 -6.47
N ARG A 45 10.89 12.44 -6.90
CA ARG A 45 10.13 13.31 -7.79
C ARG A 45 9.80 14.66 -7.16
N LEU A 46 9.32 14.66 -5.92
CA LEU A 46 9.04 15.90 -5.17
C LEU A 46 10.31 16.75 -5.05
N ARG A 47 11.45 16.11 -4.74
CA ARG A 47 12.75 16.78 -4.68
C ARG A 47 13.06 17.46 -6.01
N GLU A 48 12.92 16.76 -7.13
CA GLU A 48 13.20 17.32 -8.47
C GLU A 48 12.31 18.52 -8.78
N GLU A 49 11.01 18.44 -8.48
CA GLU A 49 10.06 19.54 -8.64
C GLU A 49 10.45 20.75 -7.78
N LEU A 50 10.87 20.54 -6.53
CA LEU A 50 11.32 21.61 -5.63
C LEU A 50 12.66 22.23 -6.04
N TYR A 51 13.59 21.44 -6.60
CA TYR A 51 14.85 21.97 -7.13
C TYR A 51 14.65 22.83 -8.37
N GLY A 52 13.54 22.64 -9.09
CA GLY A 52 13.16 23.47 -10.23
C GLY A 52 12.58 24.84 -9.85
N LEU A 53 12.18 25.03 -8.58
CA LEU A 53 11.62 26.29 -8.10
C LEU A 53 12.70 27.30 -7.71
N ASP A 54 12.41 28.58 -7.91
CA ASP A 54 13.31 29.65 -7.47
C ASP A 54 13.21 29.86 -5.94
N HIS A 55 14.24 30.47 -5.34
CA HIS A 55 14.34 30.65 -3.89
C HIS A 55 13.16 31.45 -3.31
N ARG A 56 12.58 32.38 -4.08
CA ARG A 56 11.39 33.14 -3.68
C ARG A 56 10.15 32.26 -3.65
N GLU A 57 9.98 31.39 -4.64
CA GLU A 57 8.83 30.47 -4.72
C GLU A 57 8.89 29.43 -3.60
N LEU A 58 10.09 28.88 -3.34
CA LEU A 58 10.35 28.01 -2.19
C LEU A 58 10.01 28.69 -0.87
N LYS A 59 10.37 29.97 -0.73
CA LYS A 59 10.05 30.76 0.47
C LYS A 59 8.55 31.01 0.62
N ASP A 60 7.82 31.23 -0.46
CA ASP A 60 6.38 31.46 -0.44
C ASP A 60 5.60 30.21 0.01
N ILE A 61 6.12 29.00 -0.30
CA ILE A 61 5.57 27.72 0.22
C ILE A 61 6.18 27.30 1.57
N GLY A 62 7.04 28.13 2.17
CA GLY A 62 7.66 27.87 3.47
C GLY A 62 8.73 26.77 3.48
N VAL A 63 9.30 26.42 2.32
CA VAL A 63 10.39 25.45 2.20
C VAL A 63 11.73 26.20 2.23
N TYR A 64 12.50 25.99 3.30
CA TYR A 64 13.82 26.62 3.48
C TYR A 64 14.98 25.67 3.20
N ASP A 65 14.75 24.37 3.33
CA ASP A 65 15.69 23.31 3.01
C ASP A 65 14.92 22.15 2.36
N ILE A 66 15.21 21.91 1.08
CA ILE A 66 14.54 20.89 0.27
C ILE A 66 14.84 19.49 0.83
N ASP A 67 16.07 19.22 1.24
CA ASP A 67 16.47 17.88 1.70
C ASP A 67 15.78 17.52 3.01
N SER A 68 15.78 18.45 3.98
CA SER A 68 15.07 18.26 5.25
C SER A 68 13.55 18.18 5.06
N PHE A 69 12.97 18.99 4.17
CA PHE A 69 11.54 18.95 3.87
C PHE A 69 11.12 17.62 3.24
N VAL A 70 11.84 17.17 2.21
CA VAL A 70 11.57 15.89 1.54
C VAL A 70 11.81 14.71 2.47
N ALA A 71 12.75 14.80 3.42
CA ALA A 71 12.97 13.78 4.45
C ALA A 71 11.82 13.70 5.48
N GLY A 72 11.16 14.82 5.80
CA GLY A 72 9.98 14.86 6.67
C GLY A 72 8.66 14.55 5.96
N TRP A 73 8.60 14.73 4.63
CA TRP A 73 7.38 14.61 3.85
C TRP A 73 6.84 13.17 3.78
N ASN A 74 5.55 12.97 4.09
CA ASN A 74 4.89 11.68 3.98
C ASN A 74 3.65 11.82 3.08
N PRO A 75 3.55 11.07 1.96
CA PRO A 75 2.43 11.17 1.02
C PRO A 75 1.08 10.76 1.61
N ARG A 76 1.07 10.10 2.79
CA ARG A 76 -0.13 9.62 3.48
C ARG A 76 -0.44 10.36 4.79
N ALA A 77 0.27 11.46 5.07
CA ALA A 77 0.01 12.29 6.25
C ALA A 77 -1.29 13.10 6.12
#